data_AF-A0A0C2G0A7-F1
#
_entry.id   AF-A0A0C2G0A7-F1
#
_cell.length_a   1.000
_cell.length_b   1.000
_cell.length_c   1.000
_cell.angle_alpha   90.00
_cell.angle_beta   90.00
_cell.angle_gamma   90.00
#
_symmetry.space_group_name_H-M   'P 1'
#
loop_
_entity.id
_entity.type
_entity.pdbx_description
1 polymer ?
#
loop_
_entity_poly.entity_id
_entity_poly.type
_entity_poly.pdbx_seq_one_letter_code
_entity_poly.pdbx_strand_id
1 'polypeptide(L)'
;MILFLKVGKLSDMPSGDHPEVRIIVLEKGEHLDTVVRRLEKGQFVRFHRGSSLLGVDVEIRTTLTGEEPLNWTSGSDHLAVYCQVECTTAGSFKYRFTADGEECGSGYFLVMPVLMTNGKQLPLDGVACQTHLTKLLGSSFFFLIYF
;
A
#
# COMPACT_ATOMS: atom_id res chain seq x y z
N MET A 1 -9.52 -7.83 30.61
CA MET A 1 -8.40 -7.23 29.86
C MET A 1 -8.82 -7.16 28.41
N ILE A 2 -9.31 -6.00 27.95
CA ILE A 2 -9.66 -5.80 26.54
C ILE A 2 -8.35 -5.69 25.77
N LEU A 3 -8.10 -6.63 24.88
CA LEU A 3 -6.98 -6.51 23.96
C LEU A 3 -7.44 -5.62 22.79
N PHE A 4 -7.16 -4.33 22.88
CA PHE A 4 -7.29 -3.43 21.74
C PHE A 4 -6.25 -3.83 20.70
N LEU A 5 -6.67 -4.41 19.57
CA LEU A 5 -5.83 -4.48 18.39
C LEU A 5 -5.51 -3.05 17.97
N LYS A 6 -4.32 -2.60 18.31
CA LYS A 6 -3.82 -1.29 17.91
C LYS A 6 -3.12 -1.47 16.58
N VAL A 7 -3.51 -0.67 15.58
CA VAL A 7 -2.70 -0.53 14.37
C VAL A 7 -1.34 0.01 14.82
N GLY A 8 -0.30 -0.82 14.72
CA GLY A 8 1.05 -0.49 15.20
C GLY A 8 1.62 0.74 14.49
N LYS A 9 2.42 1.53 15.22
CA LYS A 9 3.25 2.60 14.64
C LYS A 9 4.52 1.97 14.04
N LEU A 10 5.07 2.65 13.03
CA LEU A 10 6.25 2.23 12.26
C LEU A 10 7.51 1.98 13.13
N SER A 11 7.54 2.51 14.35
CA SER A 11 8.68 2.45 15.28
C SER A 11 8.99 1.06 15.85
N ASP A 12 8.09 0.08 15.70
CA ASP A 12 8.20 -1.22 16.40
C ASP A 12 8.70 -2.36 15.49
N MET A 13 9.20 -2.07 14.29
CA MET A 13 9.68 -3.08 13.34
C MET A 13 11.18 -3.38 13.53
N PRO A 14 11.61 -4.67 13.50
CA PRO A 14 13.03 -5.00 13.50
C PRO A 14 13.67 -4.51 12.20
N SER A 15 14.70 -3.68 12.34
CA SER A 15 15.55 -3.18 11.27
C SER A 15 16.44 -4.31 10.74
N GLY A 16 16.00 -4.94 9.65
CA GLY A 16 16.74 -5.96 8.93
C GLY A 16 16.61 -5.80 7.41
N ASP A 17 17.72 -5.36 6.82
CA ASP A 17 18.24 -5.67 5.47
C ASP A 17 17.41 -5.28 4.23
N HIS A 18 17.82 -4.16 3.63
CA HIS A 18 17.36 -3.58 2.35
C HIS A 18 15.87 -3.21 2.24
N PRO A 19 15.55 -1.95 1.88
CA PRO A 19 14.15 -1.56 1.64
C PRO A 19 13.58 -2.40 0.50
N GLU A 20 12.57 -3.22 0.78
CA GLU A 20 11.90 -4.03 -0.25
C GLU A 20 11.11 -3.11 -1.19
N VAL A 21 11.37 -3.25 -2.49
CA VAL A 21 10.77 -2.43 -3.54
C VAL A 21 9.89 -3.29 -4.43
N ARG A 22 8.64 -2.89 -4.60
CA ARG A 22 7.73 -3.46 -5.59
C ARG A 22 7.68 -2.57 -6.82
N ILE A 23 8.01 -3.17 -7.97
CA ILE A 23 8.04 -2.48 -9.25
C ILE A 23 6.68 -2.58 -9.93
N ILE A 24 6.17 -1.44 -10.40
CA ILE A 24 5.03 -1.33 -11.29
C ILE A 24 5.53 -0.71 -12.60
N VAL A 25 5.48 -1.48 -13.68
CA VAL A 25 5.78 -0.96 -15.02
C VAL A 25 4.48 -0.39 -15.58
N LEU A 26 4.55 0.81 -16.14
CA LEU A 26 3.41 1.53 -16.70
C LEU A 26 3.36 1.35 -18.21
N GLU A 27 2.25 0.85 -18.75
CA GLU A 27 2.05 0.78 -20.20
C GLU A 27 0.81 1.60 -20.62
N LYS A 28 0.85 2.22 -21.80
CA LYS A 28 -0.25 3.03 -22.33
C LYS A 28 -1.50 2.17 -22.54
N GLY A 29 -2.66 2.63 -22.05
CA GLY A 29 -3.93 1.92 -22.11
C GLY A 29 -4.10 0.85 -21.02
N GLU A 30 -3.20 0.80 -20.04
CA GLU A 30 -3.27 -0.18 -18.97
C GLU A 30 -4.24 0.26 -17.86
N HIS A 31 -5.31 -0.52 -17.68
CA HIS A 31 -6.30 -0.31 -16.63
C HIS A 31 -6.28 -1.51 -15.67
N LEU A 32 -5.36 -1.47 -14.70
CA LEU A 32 -5.13 -2.56 -13.74
C LEU A 32 -6.04 -2.47 -12.52
N ASP A 33 -7.25 -1.96 -12.70
CA ASP A 33 -8.17 -1.75 -11.58
C ASP A 33 -8.57 -3.07 -10.89
N THR A 34 -8.38 -4.21 -11.56
CA THR A 34 -8.66 -5.56 -11.05
C THR A 34 -7.44 -6.29 -10.46
N VAL A 35 -6.22 -5.78 -10.65
CA VAL A 35 -4.99 -6.44 -10.19
C VAL A 35 -4.60 -5.92 -8.82
N VAL A 36 -4.73 -6.77 -7.80
CA VAL A 36 -4.38 -6.41 -6.41
C VAL A 36 -2.90 -6.69 -6.17
N ARG A 37 -2.08 -5.63 -6.14
CA ARG A 37 -0.68 -5.70 -5.71
C ARG A 37 -0.57 -5.41 -4.23
N ARG A 38 -0.10 -6.39 -3.44
CA ARG A 38 0.04 -6.27 -1.98
C ARG A 38 1.45 -5.84 -1.60
N LEU A 39 1.53 -4.90 -0.67
CA LEU A 39 2.75 -4.38 -0.04
C LEU A 39 2.58 -4.37 1.47
N GLU A 40 3.70 -4.29 2.18
CA GLU A 40 3.73 -4.07 3.63
C GLU A 40 4.10 -2.61 3.95
N LYS A 41 3.78 -2.18 5.17
CA LYS A 41 4.19 -0.86 5.65
C LYS A 41 5.73 -0.77 5.68
N GLY A 42 6.28 0.36 5.27
CA GLY A 42 7.72 0.59 5.16
C GLY A 42 8.35 0.11 3.85
N GLN A 43 7.60 -0.62 2.99
CA GLN A 43 8.06 -0.95 1.65
C GLN A 43 7.86 0.20 0.67
N PHE A 44 8.53 0.12 -0.49
CA PHE A 44 8.42 1.12 -1.55
C PHE A 44 7.67 0.59 -2.75
N VAL A 45 6.78 1.41 -3.32
CA VAL A 45 6.30 1.21 -4.69
C VAL A 45 7.18 2.03 -5.61
N ARG A 46 7.74 1.40 -6.64
CA ARG A 46 8.54 2.07 -7.67
C ARG A 46 7.85 1.93 -9.02
N PHE A 47 7.64 3.05 -9.69
CA PHE A 47 7.04 3.09 -11.01
C PHE A 47 8.12 3.26 -12.07
N HIS A 48 8.09 2.40 -13.08
CA HIS A 48 8.95 2.49 -14.26
C HIS A 48 8.10 2.75 -15.50
N ARG A 49 8.65 3.51 -16.45
CA ARG A 49 8.04 3.66 -17.78
C ARG A 49 8.20 2.34 -18.53
N GLY A 50 7.10 1.82 -19.05
CA GLY A 50 7.11 0.71 -19.98
C GLY A 50 7.53 1.14 -21.38
N SER A 51 7.58 0.17 -22.27
CA SER A 51 8.05 0.36 -23.65
C SER A 51 7.18 1.35 -24.44
N SER A 52 5.87 1.38 -24.18
CA SER A 52 4.93 2.27 -24.86
C SER A 52 4.98 3.73 -24.39
N LEU A 53 5.72 4.02 -23.33
CA LEU A 53 5.85 5.37 -22.73
C LEU A 53 7.27 5.93 -22.89
N LEU A 54 8.09 5.36 -23.77
CA LEU A 54 9.45 5.84 -24.03
C LEU A 54 9.43 7.17 -24.79
N GLY A 55 10.24 8.13 -24.33
CA GLY A 55 10.35 9.45 -24.94
C GLY A 55 9.16 10.38 -24.68
N VAL A 56 8.19 9.94 -23.87
CA VAL A 56 6.97 10.68 -23.52
C VAL A 56 7.11 11.27 -22.12
N ASP A 57 6.57 12.47 -21.90
CA ASP A 57 6.50 13.03 -20.56
C ASP A 57 5.34 12.38 -19.78
N VAL A 58 5.69 11.69 -18.69
CA VAL A 58 4.74 10.89 -17.90
C VAL A 58 4.60 11.52 -16.53
N GLU A 59 3.38 11.82 -16.10
CA GLU A 59 3.09 12.32 -14.77
C GLU A 59 2.27 11.28 -14.00
N ILE A 60 2.65 10.98 -12.75
CA ILE A 60 1.99 9.95 -11.92
C ILE A 60 1.48 10.59 -10.65
N ARG A 61 0.22 10.32 -10.29
CA ARG A 61 -0.38 10.72 -9.03
C ARG A 61 -0.86 9.50 -8.26
N THR A 62 -0.79 9.54 -6.93
CA THR A 62 -1.29 8.48 -6.05
C THR A 62 -2.03 9.04 -4.85
N THR A 63 -3.14 8.41 -4.49
CA THR A 63 -3.91 8.81 -3.30
C THR A 63 -3.15 8.63 -1.99
N LEU A 64 -1.99 7.96 -2.01
CA LEU A 64 -1.09 7.84 -0.85
C LEU A 64 -0.38 9.17 -0.52
N THR A 65 0.06 9.92 -1.52
CA THR A 65 0.72 11.22 -1.35
C THR A 65 -0.21 12.40 -1.58
N GLY A 66 -1.39 12.15 -2.17
CA GLY A 66 -2.42 13.16 -2.43
C GLY A 66 -2.52 13.51 -3.91
N GLU A 67 -2.76 14.78 -4.21
CA GLU A 67 -2.90 15.26 -5.60
C GLU A 67 -1.58 15.68 -6.25
N GLU A 68 -0.52 15.79 -5.46
CA GLU A 68 0.80 16.15 -5.96
C GLU A 68 1.40 15.02 -6.81
N PRO A 69 1.96 15.33 -7.99
CA PRO A 69 2.62 14.34 -8.83
C PRO A 69 3.91 13.84 -8.19
N LEU A 70 4.22 12.56 -8.43
CA LEU A 70 5.47 11.95 -7.98
C LEU A 70 6.65 12.45 -8.80
N ASN A 71 7.77 12.71 -8.13
CA ASN A 71 9.00 13.15 -8.77
C ASN A 71 9.77 11.98 -9.39
N TRP A 72 10.13 12.11 -10.66
CA TRP A 72 11.07 11.20 -11.32
C TRP A 72 12.50 11.46 -10.87
N THR A 73 13.29 10.39 -10.79
CA THR A 73 14.74 10.50 -10.57
C THR A 73 15.45 11.11 -11.78
N SER A 74 16.55 11.82 -11.52
CA SER A 74 17.41 12.35 -12.59
C SER A 74 18.26 11.23 -13.19
N GLY A 75 18.24 11.09 -14.51
CA GLY A 75 19.05 10.10 -15.22
C GLY A 75 18.98 10.26 -16.74
N SER A 76 20.05 9.90 -17.45
CA SER A 76 20.10 9.93 -18.92
C SER A 76 19.44 8.70 -19.57
N ASP A 77 19.38 7.58 -18.84
CA ASP A 77 18.72 6.36 -19.30
C ASP A 77 17.25 6.37 -18.88
N HIS A 78 16.36 6.53 -19.86
CA HIS A 78 14.91 6.56 -19.66
C HIS A 78 14.36 5.30 -18.98
N LEU A 79 15.05 4.16 -19.09
CA LEU A 79 14.67 2.89 -18.44
C LEU A 79 15.10 2.83 -16.97
N ALA A 80 16.17 3.53 -16.62
CA ALA A 80 16.69 3.63 -15.24
C ALA A 80 15.99 4.72 -14.42
N VAL A 81 15.29 5.65 -15.07
CA VAL A 81 14.51 6.70 -14.42
C VAL A 81 13.20 6.13 -13.89
N TYR A 82 12.94 6.38 -12.60
CA TYR A 82 11.75 5.89 -11.89
C TYR A 82 11.22 6.97 -10.95
N CYS A 83 9.97 6.83 -10.51
CA CYS A 83 9.49 7.52 -9.33
C CYS A 83 9.15 6.48 -8.25
N GLN A 84 9.23 6.86 -6.97
CA GLN A 84 8.96 5.94 -5.88
C GLN A 84 8.24 6.63 -4.73
N VAL A 85 7.46 5.84 -3.99
CA VAL A 85 6.74 6.29 -2.80
C VAL A 85 6.87 5.24 -1.69
N GLU A 86 7.08 5.71 -0.47
CA GLU A 86 7.12 4.86 0.73
C GLU A 86 5.71 4.58 1.25
N CYS A 87 5.42 3.32 1.54
CA CYS A 87 4.14 2.88 2.08
C CYS A 87 4.07 3.11 3.61
N THR A 88 3.80 4.34 4.02
CA THR A 88 3.79 4.73 5.45
C THR A 88 2.51 4.32 6.19
N THR A 89 1.39 4.20 5.48
CA THR A 89 0.07 3.91 6.06
C THR A 89 -0.57 2.71 5.37
N ALA A 90 -1.36 1.94 6.13
CA ALA A 90 -2.10 0.80 5.59
C ALA A 90 -3.40 1.29 4.96
N GLY A 91 -3.76 0.71 3.83
CA GLY A 91 -4.90 1.14 3.04
C GLY A 91 -4.83 0.65 1.60
N SER A 92 -5.88 0.96 0.84
CA SER A 92 -5.91 0.79 -0.61
C SER A 92 -5.66 2.14 -1.25
N PHE A 93 -4.67 2.22 -2.14
CA PHE A 93 -4.28 3.46 -2.79
C PHE A 93 -4.40 3.32 -4.29
N LYS A 94 -5.04 4.30 -4.92
CA LYS A 94 -5.16 4.39 -6.37
C LYS A 94 -3.99 5.19 -6.92
N TYR A 95 -3.36 4.71 -7.98
CA TYR A 95 -2.50 5.51 -8.84
C TYR A 95 -3.16 5.75 -10.20
N ARG A 96 -2.86 6.91 -10.78
CA ARG A 96 -3.24 7.30 -12.14
C ARG A 96 -2.05 7.97 -12.79
N PHE A 97 -1.90 7.82 -14.10
CA PHE A 97 -0.84 8.49 -14.83
C PHE A 97 -1.32 9.04 -16.15
N THR A 98 -0.71 10.16 -16.54
CA THR A 98 -0.91 10.82 -17.82
C THR A 98 0.37 10.74 -18.64
N ALA A 99 0.24 10.80 -19.96
CA ALA A 99 1.35 10.84 -20.91
C ALA A 99 1.05 11.96 -21.91
N ASP A 100 1.95 12.94 -22.05
CA ASP A 100 1.74 14.18 -22.84
C ASP A 100 0.40 14.90 -22.51
N GLY A 101 -0.03 14.84 -21.25
CA GLY A 101 -1.26 15.48 -20.76
C GLY A 101 -2.54 14.65 -20.90
N GLU A 102 -2.50 13.48 -21.55
CA GLU A 102 -3.66 12.59 -21.66
C GLU A 102 -3.62 11.45 -20.62
N GLU A 103 -4.74 11.14 -19.98
CA GLU A 103 -4.83 10.01 -19.04
C GLU A 103 -4.63 8.69 -19.80
N CYS A 104 -3.57 7.96 -19.43
CA CYS A 104 -3.12 6.77 -20.16
C CYS A 104 -3.30 5.48 -19.36
N GLY A 105 -3.59 5.54 -18.06
CA GLY A 105 -3.85 4.34 -17.28
C GLY A 105 -3.99 4.59 -15.78
N SER A 106 -4.42 3.54 -15.10
CA SER A 106 -4.68 3.55 -13.66
C SER A 106 -4.53 2.17 -13.03
N GLY A 107 -4.41 2.13 -11.71
CA GLY A 107 -4.48 0.90 -10.96
C GLY A 107 -4.49 1.14 -9.45
N TYR A 108 -4.46 0.04 -8.70
CA TYR A 108 -4.46 0.06 -7.25
C TYR A 108 -3.29 -0.75 -6.68
N PHE A 109 -2.83 -0.33 -5.50
CA PHE A 109 -1.97 -1.14 -4.65
C PHE A 109 -2.49 -1.12 -3.21
N LEU A 110 -2.32 -2.24 -2.52
CA LEU A 110 -2.83 -2.47 -1.17
C LEU A 110 -1.65 -2.56 -0.21
N VAL A 111 -1.60 -1.65 0.76
CA VAL A 111 -0.65 -1.71 1.87
C VAL A 111 -1.32 -2.43 3.04
N MET A 112 -0.82 -3.63 3.34
CA MET A 112 -1.35 -4.51 4.38
C MET A 112 -1.16 -3.88 5.77
N PRO A 113 -2.17 -3.99 6.66
CA PRO A 113 -2.00 -3.56 8.04
C PRO A 113 -1.09 -4.51 8.81
N VAL A 114 -0.35 -3.95 9.77
CA VAL A 114 0.38 -4.73 10.77
C VAL A 114 -0.48 -4.79 12.02
N LEU A 115 -0.87 -6.01 12.42
CA LEU A 115 -1.64 -6.26 13.63
C LEU A 115 -0.68 -6.53 14.79
N MET A 116 -0.95 -5.90 15.95
CA MET A 116 -0.13 -6.05 17.15
C MET A 116 -1.02 -6.50 18.33
N THR A 117 -0.57 -7.52 19.07
CA THR A 117 -1.18 -8.06 20.29
C THR A 117 -0.12 -8.14 21.37
N ASN A 118 -0.32 -7.48 22.52
CA ASN A 118 0.62 -7.50 23.64
C ASN A 118 2.09 -7.20 23.22
N GLY A 119 2.29 -6.26 22.29
CA GLY A 119 3.62 -5.92 21.76
C GLY A 119 4.22 -6.93 20.79
N LYS A 120 3.50 -7.99 20.42
CA LYS A 120 3.92 -8.97 19.41
C LYS A 120 3.12 -8.79 18.13
N GLN A 121 3.78 -8.97 16.99
CA GLN A 121 3.11 -8.98 15.70
C GLN A 121 2.21 -10.22 15.58
N LEU A 122 0.96 -10.01 15.22
CA LEU A 122 0.00 -11.07 14.89
C LEU A 122 -0.02 -11.25 13.36
N PRO A 123 0.39 -12.41 12.83
CA PRO A 123 0.28 -12.66 11.40
C PRO A 123 -1.19 -12.63 10.97
N LEU A 124 -1.46 -12.11 9.77
CA LEU A 124 -2.82 -12.00 9.26
C LEU A 124 -3.49 -13.37 9.06
N ASP A 125 -2.70 -14.40 8.74
CA ASP A 125 -3.17 -15.78 8.62
C ASP A 125 -3.43 -16.44 9.99
N GLY A 126 -3.02 -15.79 11.09
CA GLY A 126 -3.25 -16.23 12.46
C GLY A 126 -4.49 -15.63 13.11
N VAL A 127 -5.33 -14.92 12.35
CA VAL A 127 -6.53 -14.24 12.87
C VAL A 127 -7.72 -15.19 12.86
N ALA A 128 -8.30 -15.43 14.03
CA ALA A 128 -9.62 -16.06 14.18
C ALA A 128 -10.65 -15.01 14.60
N CYS A 129 -11.82 -15.00 13.95
CA CYS A 129 -12.89 -14.04 14.24
C CYS A 129 -14.09 -14.75 14.86
N GLN A 130 -14.48 -14.34 16.07
CA GLN A 130 -15.73 -14.76 16.69
C GLN A 130 -16.76 -13.63 16.58
N THR A 131 -17.84 -13.88 15.84
CA THR A 131 -18.96 -12.92 15.73
C THR A 131 -19.93 -13.14 16.89
N HIS A 132 -20.20 -12.09 17.65
CA HIS A 132 -21.22 -12.11 18.71
C HIS A 132 -22.41 -11.23 18.34
N LEU A 133 -23.62 -11.72 18.61
CA LEU A 133 -24.84 -10.91 18.53
C LEU A 133 -25.08 -10.25 19.88
N THR A 134 -24.84 -8.94 19.99
CA THR A 134 -24.93 -8.16 21.25
C THR A 134 -26.27 -8.31 21.97
N LYS A 135 -27.37 -8.45 21.21
CA LYS A 135 -28.71 -8.67 21.76
C LYS A 135 -28.85 -9.96 22.58
N LEU A 136 -27.97 -10.94 22.38
CA LEU A 136 -27.97 -12.23 23.09
C LEU A 136 -26.94 -12.31 24.22
N LEU A 137 -26.21 -11.23 24.48
CA LEU A 137 -25.15 -11.20 25.49
C LEU A 137 -25.61 -10.69 26.87
N GLY A 138 -26.88 -10.27 27.01
CA GLY A 138 -27.42 -9.69 28.24
C GLY A 138 -27.14 -8.19 28.37
N SER A 139 -27.68 -7.56 29.42
CA SER A 139 -27.69 -6.09 29.60
C SER A 139 -26.37 -5.47 30.07
N SER A 140 -25.34 -6.26 30.39
CA SER A 140 -24.06 -5.75 30.95
C SER A 140 -22.82 -6.45 30.39
N PHE A 141 -22.86 -6.94 29.15
CA PHE A 141 -21.72 -7.66 28.57
C PHE A 141 -20.63 -6.73 28.02
N PHE A 142 -19.39 -7.02 28.40
CA PHE A 142 -18.18 -6.32 27.96
C PHE A 142 -17.42 -7.24 26.99
N PHE A 143 -17.16 -6.79 25.76
CA PHE A 143 -16.50 -7.60 24.72
C PHE A 143 -15.10 -8.07 25.15
N LEU A 144 -14.85 -9.37 25.09
CA LEU A 144 -13.52 -9.99 25.21
C LEU A 144 -13.22 -10.70 23.90
N ILE A 145 -12.35 -10.10 23.09
CA ILE A 145 -11.77 -10.76 21.90
C ILE A 145 -10.60 -11.60 22.41
N TYR A 146 -10.71 -12.93 22.30
CA TYR A 146 -9.61 -13.86 22.56
C TYR A 146 -8.84 -14.12 21.25
N PHE A 147 -7.51 -14.09 21.32
CA PHE A 147 -6.57 -14.58 20.30
C PHE A 147 -5.74 -15.70 20.90
#